data_AF-A0A2V6HS27-F1
#
_entry.id   AF-A0A2V6HS27-F1
#
_cell.length_a   1.000
_cell.length_b   1.000
_cell.length_c   1.000
_cell.angle_alpha   90.00
_cell.angle_beta   90.00
_cell.angle_gamma   90.00
#
_symmetry.space_group_name_H-M   'P 1'
#
loop_
_entity.id
_entity.type
_entity.pdbx_description
1 polymer ?
#
loop_
_entity_poly.entity_id
_entity_poly.type
_entity_poly.pdbx_seq_one_letter_code
_entity_poly.pdbx_strand_id
1 'polypeptide(L)'
;MNKFALGCGVLIAILLFIVVVAAIAVGGSYNRLVRLQQAVDQNWAQVQNVYQRRADLIPNLVNTVSGAANFEKSTLVEVTNARASVGRVQLDPNKAPTDAAQLQQFQAAQGQLSNALSRLLLVSERYPELKANQNFLSLQAQLEGTENRISVERGNFNKTVQDYNVAVRSFPTNLIAGMLGFPPKPFFTAQPGAEKPPPVQFNFSSPAPAAPATTP
;
A
#
# COMPACT_ATOMS: atom_id res chain seq x y z
N MET A 1 31.36 58.39 24.68
CA MET A 1 31.43 56.98 24.26
C MET A 1 30.21 56.11 24.60
N ASN A 2 29.13 56.61 25.22
CA ASN A 2 28.02 55.75 25.66
C ASN A 2 27.01 55.33 24.58
N LYS A 3 26.81 56.11 23.52
CA LYS A 3 25.81 55.78 22.47
C LYS A 3 26.23 54.57 21.63
N PHE A 4 27.53 54.38 21.41
CA PHE A 4 28.08 53.26 20.64
C PHE A 4 28.04 51.94 21.44
N ALA A 5 28.35 51.99 22.73
CA ALA A 5 28.21 50.86 23.64
C ALA A 5 26.75 50.44 23.84
N LEU A 6 25.82 51.42 23.94
CA LEU A 6 24.39 51.16 24.02
C LEU A 6 23.86 50.51 22.73
N GLY A 7 24.27 51.02 21.56
CA GLY A 7 23.89 50.45 20.26
C GLY A 7 24.40 49.03 20.04
N CYS A 8 25.64 48.74 20.47
CA CYS A 8 26.21 47.40 20.41
C CYS A 8 25.49 46.42 21.36
N GLY A 9 25.13 46.87 22.57
CA GLY A 9 24.34 46.08 23.52
C GLY A 9 22.93 45.73 23.00
N VAL A 10 22.26 46.68 22.34
CA VAL A 10 20.95 46.46 21.70
C VAL A 10 21.05 45.47 20.54
N LEU A 11 22.08 45.57 19.69
CA LEU A 11 22.31 44.63 18.60
C LEU A 11 22.56 43.20 19.11
N ILE A 12 23.36 43.04 20.16
CA ILE A 12 23.61 41.74 20.78
C ILE A 12 22.31 41.17 21.37
N ALA A 13 21.50 41.98 22.05
CA ALA A 13 20.22 41.55 22.61
C ALA A 13 19.22 41.11 21.53
N ILE A 14 19.14 41.83 20.39
CA ILE A 14 18.32 41.45 19.24
C ILE A 14 18.80 40.12 18.65
N LEU A 15 20.11 39.93 18.50
CA LEU A 15 20.70 38.71 17.96
C LEU A 15 20.42 37.50 18.88
N LEU A 16 20.59 37.68 20.20
CA LEU A 16 20.25 36.67 21.21
C LEU A 16 18.76 36.31 21.17
N PHE A 17 17.88 37.31 21.06
CA PHE A 17 16.44 37.08 20.93
C PHE A 17 16.10 36.27 19.68
N ILE A 18 16.69 36.58 18.53
CA ILE A 18 16.52 35.83 17.28
C ILE A 18 16.99 34.37 17.45
N VAL A 19 18.12 34.14 18.11
CA VAL A 19 18.64 32.78 18.38
C VAL A 19 17.68 31.98 19.26
N VAL A 20 17.14 32.59 20.33
CA VAL A 20 16.17 31.92 21.21
C VAL A 20 14.89 31.57 20.47
N VAL A 21 14.35 32.50 19.67
CA VAL A 21 13.15 32.25 18.84
C VAL A 21 13.41 31.14 17.82
N ALA A 22 14.58 31.15 17.17
CA ALA A 22 14.99 30.10 16.23
C ALA A 22 15.11 28.73 16.91
N ALA A 23 15.73 28.65 18.09
CA ALA A 23 15.85 27.41 18.85
C ALA A 23 14.48 26.81 19.23
N ILE A 24 13.53 27.64 19.67
CA ILE A 24 12.17 27.20 20.00
C ILE A 24 11.44 26.71 18.73
N ALA A 25 11.56 27.45 17.63
CA ALA A 25 10.96 27.06 16.35
C ALA A 25 11.53 25.73 15.83
N VAL A 26 12.84 25.52 15.93
CA VAL A 26 13.52 24.28 15.53
C VAL A 26 13.05 23.11 16.39
N GLY A 27 13.03 23.26 17.72
CA GLY A 27 12.57 22.21 18.62
C GLY A 27 11.11 21.81 18.38
N GLY A 28 10.23 22.81 18.16
CA GLY A 28 8.82 22.57 17.84
C GLY A 28 8.63 21.82 16.52
N SER A 29 9.30 22.28 15.45
CA SER A 29 9.24 21.64 14.14
C SER A 29 9.84 20.24 14.12
N TYR A 30 10.96 20.01 14.82
CA TYR A 30 11.56 18.68 14.94
C TYR A 30 10.61 17.69 15.62
N ASN A 31 10.05 18.05 16.77
CA ASN A 31 9.10 17.20 17.48
C ASN A 31 7.85 16.90 16.64
N ARG A 32 7.38 17.86 15.85
CA ARG A 32 6.28 17.65 14.91
C ARG A 32 6.66 16.65 13.80
N LEU A 33 7.84 16.80 13.19
CA LEU A 33 8.31 15.90 12.15
C LEU A 33 8.50 14.47 12.66
N VAL A 34 9.07 14.30 13.86
CA VAL A 34 9.22 12.98 14.50
C VAL A 34 7.86 12.32 14.71
N ARG A 35 6.85 13.05 15.19
CA ARG A 35 5.48 12.52 15.36
C ARG A 35 4.86 12.10 14.03
N LEU A 36 5.01 12.91 12.99
CA LEU A 36 4.48 12.60 11.65
C LEU A 36 5.20 11.40 11.03
N GLN A 37 6.52 11.31 11.19
CA GLN A 37 7.30 10.15 10.73
C GLN A 37 6.85 8.87 11.45
N GLN A 38 6.68 8.92 12.76
CA GLN A 38 6.19 7.78 13.54
C GLN A 38 4.79 7.33 13.07
N ALA A 39 3.91 8.27 12.71
CA ALA A 39 2.59 7.94 12.17
C ALA A 39 2.68 7.25 10.80
N VAL A 40 3.60 7.70 9.93
CA VAL A 40 3.87 7.05 8.64
C VAL A 40 4.43 5.64 8.85
N ASP A 41 5.39 5.47 9.75
CA ASP A 41 6.00 4.17 10.06
C ASP A 41 4.98 3.21 10.69
N GLN A 42 4.07 3.72 11.54
CA GLN A 42 2.97 2.93 12.10
C GLN A 42 2.00 2.43 11.02
N ASN A 43 1.58 3.28 10.09
CA ASN A 43 0.69 2.87 9.00
C ASN A 43 1.40 1.94 8.02
N TRP A 44 2.70 2.13 7.79
CA TRP A 44 3.50 1.20 7.01
C TRP A 44 3.50 -0.20 7.64
N ALA A 45 3.67 -0.30 8.95
CA ALA A 45 3.58 -1.57 9.66
C ALA A 45 2.20 -2.22 9.50
N GLN A 46 1.11 -1.45 9.49
CA GLN A 46 -0.23 -1.99 9.20
C GLN A 46 -0.34 -2.55 7.78
N VAL A 47 0.20 -1.84 6.79
CA VAL A 47 0.27 -2.33 5.41
C VAL A 47 1.05 -3.64 5.32
N GLN A 48 2.20 -3.71 5.98
CA GLN A 48 3.03 -4.92 6.00
C GLN A 48 2.31 -6.10 6.68
N ASN A 49 1.57 -5.86 7.78
CA ASN A 49 0.80 -6.88 8.46
C ASN A 49 -0.28 -7.51 7.56
N VAL A 50 -1.00 -6.70 6.79
CA VAL A 50 -2.04 -7.23 5.90
C VAL A 50 -1.45 -7.97 4.70
N TYR A 51 -0.33 -7.51 4.15
CA TYR A 51 0.39 -8.24 3.10
C TYR A 51 0.98 -9.56 3.61
N GLN A 52 1.51 -9.57 4.84
CA GLN A 52 2.03 -10.78 5.48
C GLN A 52 0.90 -11.80 5.66
N ARG A 53 -0.25 -11.38 6.21
CA ARG A 53 -1.43 -12.25 6.34
C ARG A 53 -1.82 -12.88 5.00
N ARG A 54 -1.82 -12.10 3.91
CA ARG A 54 -2.12 -12.63 2.56
C ARG A 54 -1.12 -13.72 2.17
N ALA A 55 0.16 -13.51 2.40
CA ALA A 55 1.21 -14.47 2.08
C ALA A 55 1.13 -15.75 2.94
N ASP A 56 0.64 -15.64 4.18
CA ASP A 56 0.48 -16.75 5.13
C ASP A 56 -0.74 -17.63 4.84
N LEU A 57 -1.75 -17.10 4.14
CA LEU A 57 -2.92 -17.88 3.69
C LEU A 57 -2.62 -18.78 2.48
N ILE A 58 -1.60 -18.43 1.68
CA ILE A 58 -1.30 -19.13 0.41
C ILE A 58 -0.95 -20.60 0.61
N PRO A 59 -0.10 -21.03 1.57
CA PRO A 59 0.20 -22.44 1.76
C PRO A 59 -1.06 -23.28 2.02
N ASN A 60 -1.99 -22.76 2.84
CA ASN A 60 -3.26 -23.44 3.12
C ASN A 60 -4.17 -23.50 1.88
N LEU A 61 -4.18 -22.43 1.08
CA LEU A 61 -4.88 -22.41 -0.21
C LEU A 61 -4.32 -23.44 -1.18
N VAL A 62 -2.99 -23.46 -1.38
CA VAL A 62 -2.31 -24.40 -2.26
C VAL A 62 -2.56 -25.84 -1.81
N ASN A 63 -2.47 -26.12 -0.51
CA ASN A 63 -2.76 -27.46 0.02
C ASN A 63 -4.21 -27.89 -0.26
N THR A 64 -5.17 -26.99 -0.01
CA THR A 64 -6.59 -27.27 -0.24
C THR A 64 -6.88 -27.54 -1.72
N VAL A 65 -6.31 -26.72 -2.61
CA VAL A 65 -6.48 -26.87 -4.06
C VAL A 65 -5.76 -28.10 -4.60
N SER A 66 -4.58 -28.43 -4.08
CA SER A 66 -3.82 -29.61 -4.48
C SER A 66 -4.50 -30.94 -4.17
N GLY A 67 -5.43 -30.94 -3.21
CA GLY A 67 -6.26 -32.09 -2.87
C GLY A 67 -7.36 -32.39 -3.90
N ALA A 68 -7.69 -31.44 -4.79
CA ALA A 68 -8.59 -31.68 -5.90
C ALA A 68 -7.88 -32.51 -6.99
N ALA A 69 -8.48 -33.65 -7.33
CA ALA A 69 -7.93 -34.55 -8.32
C ALA A 69 -7.79 -33.84 -9.67
N ASN A 70 -6.62 -33.96 -10.31
CA ASN A 70 -6.33 -33.38 -11.62
C ASN A 70 -6.34 -31.83 -11.69
N PHE A 71 -6.12 -31.14 -10.57
CA PHE A 71 -5.91 -29.69 -10.62
C PHE A 71 -4.65 -29.32 -11.43
N GLU A 72 -4.72 -28.21 -12.17
CA GLU A 72 -3.63 -27.73 -13.03
C GLU A 72 -2.36 -27.38 -12.22
N LYS A 73 -1.32 -28.22 -12.33
CA LYS A 73 -0.04 -28.02 -11.64
C LYS A 73 0.64 -26.70 -12.00
N SER A 74 0.52 -26.26 -13.26
CA SER A 74 1.06 -24.98 -13.73
C SER A 74 0.53 -23.81 -12.91
N THR A 75 -0.77 -23.80 -12.62
CA THR A 75 -1.44 -22.72 -11.86
C THR A 75 -0.96 -22.69 -10.41
N LEU A 76 -0.78 -23.84 -9.76
CA LEU A 76 -0.20 -23.90 -8.42
C LEU A 76 1.26 -23.43 -8.39
N VAL A 77 2.06 -23.83 -9.38
CA VAL A 77 3.46 -23.39 -9.52
C VAL A 77 3.54 -21.87 -9.71
N GLU A 78 2.65 -21.27 -10.51
CA GLU A 78 2.57 -19.82 -10.66
C GLU A 78 2.31 -19.11 -9.33
N VAL A 79 1.35 -19.60 -8.53
CA VAL A 79 1.03 -19.03 -7.21
C VAL A 79 2.20 -19.17 -6.25
N THR A 80 2.86 -20.34 -6.20
CA THR A 80 4.04 -20.56 -5.37
C THR A 80 5.20 -19.64 -5.78
N ASN A 81 5.45 -19.48 -7.08
CA ASN A 81 6.48 -18.58 -7.59
C ASN A 81 6.16 -17.11 -7.30
N ALA A 82 4.91 -16.69 -7.43
CA ALA A 82 4.48 -15.34 -7.10
C ALA A 82 4.64 -15.04 -5.60
N ARG A 83 4.30 -16.00 -4.72
CA ARG A 83 4.58 -15.90 -3.28
C ARG A 83 6.07 -15.77 -3.00
N ALA A 84 6.91 -16.56 -3.67
CA ALA A 84 8.36 -16.49 -3.52
C ALA A 84 8.92 -15.12 -3.98
N SER A 85 8.36 -14.54 -5.05
CA SER A 85 8.70 -13.19 -5.51
C SER A 85 8.44 -12.14 -4.44
N VAL A 86 7.27 -12.19 -3.78
CA VAL A 86 6.95 -11.30 -2.64
C VAL A 86 7.97 -11.47 -1.51
N GLY A 87 8.34 -12.70 -1.17
CA GLY A 87 9.34 -12.97 -0.13
C GLY A 87 10.76 -12.49 -0.45
N ARG A 88 11.08 -12.21 -1.71
CA ARG A 88 12.38 -11.65 -2.13
C ARG A 88 12.43 -10.12 -2.00
N VAL A 89 11.29 -9.44 -2.14
CA VAL A 89 11.20 -7.98 -2.03
C VAL A 89 10.85 -7.61 -0.60
N GLN A 90 11.83 -7.74 0.30
CA GLN A 90 11.67 -7.42 1.71
C GLN A 90 11.99 -5.95 1.96
N LEU A 91 11.02 -5.24 2.52
CA LEU A 91 11.19 -3.92 3.11
C LEU A 91 11.09 -4.06 4.63
N ASP A 92 11.79 -3.20 5.37
CA ASP A 92 11.70 -3.17 6.83
C ASP A 92 10.22 -2.98 7.24
N PRO A 93 9.61 -3.92 7.98
CA PRO A 93 8.21 -3.82 8.36
C PRO A 93 7.88 -2.60 9.22
N ASN A 94 8.87 -2.08 9.96
CA ASN A 94 8.68 -1.02 10.95
C ASN A 94 9.16 0.34 10.47
N LYS A 95 9.70 0.44 9.24
CA LYS A 95 10.17 1.70 8.67
C LYS A 95 9.66 1.87 7.25
N ALA A 96 8.90 2.94 7.04
CA ALA A 96 8.39 3.26 5.73
C ALA A 96 9.53 3.52 4.74
N PRO A 97 9.46 2.97 3.52
CA PRO A 97 10.50 3.14 2.52
C PRO A 97 10.70 4.61 2.20
N THR A 98 11.93 5.02 1.93
CA THR A 98 12.27 6.37 1.46
C THR A 98 12.50 6.39 -0.06
N ASP A 99 12.73 5.24 -0.66
CA ASP A 99 12.96 5.09 -2.09
C ASP A 99 11.68 4.65 -2.81
N ALA A 100 11.26 5.47 -3.78
CA ALA A 100 10.11 5.18 -4.63
C ALA A 100 10.31 3.90 -5.47
N ALA A 101 11.54 3.62 -5.92
CA ALA A 101 11.84 2.44 -6.71
C ALA A 101 11.65 1.16 -5.90
N GLN A 102 12.09 1.15 -4.64
CA GLN A 102 11.86 0.04 -3.70
C GLN A 102 10.37 -0.19 -3.44
N LEU A 103 9.61 0.87 -3.18
CA LEU A 103 8.17 0.76 -2.98
C LEU A 103 7.45 0.28 -4.26
N GLN A 104 7.92 0.67 -5.44
CA GLN A 104 7.38 0.21 -6.72
C GLN A 104 7.68 -1.27 -6.97
N GLN A 105 8.89 -1.74 -6.67
CA GLN A 105 9.24 -3.16 -6.75
C GLN A 105 8.37 -4.00 -5.82
N PHE A 106 8.16 -3.51 -4.59
CA PHE A 106 7.26 -4.15 -3.63
C PHE A 106 5.83 -4.23 -4.19
N GLN A 107 5.29 -3.12 -4.69
CA GLN A 107 3.96 -3.10 -5.32
C GLN A 107 3.84 -4.06 -6.52
N ALA A 108 4.88 -4.15 -7.35
CA ALA A 108 4.91 -5.04 -8.50
C ALA A 108 4.87 -6.52 -8.08
N ALA A 109 5.68 -6.91 -7.09
CA ALA A 109 5.68 -8.27 -6.56
C ALA A 109 4.31 -8.62 -5.93
N GLN A 110 3.72 -7.69 -5.16
CA GLN A 110 2.39 -7.88 -4.59
C GLN A 110 1.30 -7.98 -5.66
N GLY A 111 1.42 -7.23 -6.77
CA GLY A 111 0.49 -7.30 -7.91
C GLY A 111 0.61 -8.61 -8.68
N GLN A 112 1.81 -9.14 -8.87
CA GLN A 112 2.02 -10.47 -9.46
C GLN A 112 1.32 -11.56 -8.65
N LEU A 113 1.38 -11.47 -7.32
CA LEU A 113 0.66 -12.38 -6.44
C LEU A 113 -0.87 -12.23 -6.58
N SER A 114 -1.41 -11.01 -6.58
CA SER A 114 -2.85 -10.79 -6.81
C SER A 114 -3.30 -11.43 -8.14
N ASN A 115 -2.53 -11.22 -9.22
CA ASN A 115 -2.84 -11.77 -10.54
C ASN A 115 -2.81 -13.32 -10.57
N ALA A 116 -1.82 -13.93 -9.92
CA ALA A 116 -1.74 -15.39 -9.81
C ALA A 116 -2.92 -15.96 -9.01
N LEU A 117 -3.33 -15.30 -7.93
CA LEU A 117 -4.51 -15.68 -7.15
C LEU A 117 -5.80 -15.53 -7.97
N SER A 118 -5.97 -14.45 -8.74
CA SER A 118 -7.14 -14.29 -9.63
C SER A 118 -7.23 -15.41 -10.67
N ARG A 119 -6.09 -15.80 -11.28
CA ARG A 119 -6.06 -16.94 -12.20
C ARG A 119 -6.41 -18.26 -11.52
N LEU A 120 -5.88 -18.50 -10.31
CA LEU A 120 -6.21 -19.67 -9.51
C LEU A 120 -7.71 -19.76 -9.24
N LEU A 121 -8.33 -18.65 -8.83
CA LEU A 121 -9.77 -18.59 -8.57
C LEU A 121 -10.58 -18.86 -9.84
N LEU A 122 -10.21 -18.27 -10.97
CA LEU A 122 -10.88 -18.52 -12.26
C LEU A 122 -10.79 -20.00 -12.67
N VAL A 123 -9.61 -20.62 -12.53
CA VAL A 123 -9.42 -22.04 -12.85
C VAL A 123 -10.23 -22.91 -11.88
N SER A 124 -10.29 -22.55 -10.60
CA SER A 124 -11.05 -23.29 -9.57
C SER A 124 -12.55 -23.38 -9.84
N GLU A 125 -13.12 -22.46 -10.61
CA GLU A 125 -14.55 -22.50 -11.00
C GLU A 125 -14.89 -23.71 -11.89
N ARG A 126 -13.90 -24.32 -12.52
CA ARG A 126 -14.06 -25.52 -13.35
C ARG A 126 -14.07 -26.82 -12.55
N TYR A 127 -13.82 -26.76 -11.25
CA TYR A 127 -13.68 -27.91 -10.35
C TYR A 127 -14.80 -27.90 -9.30
N PRO A 128 -15.92 -28.63 -9.53
CA PRO A 128 -17.08 -28.64 -8.63
C PRO A 128 -16.75 -29.00 -7.18
N GLU A 129 -15.78 -29.89 -6.97
CA GLU A 129 -15.31 -30.32 -5.66
C GLU A 129 -14.67 -29.18 -4.86
N LEU A 130 -13.98 -28.23 -5.52
CA LEU A 130 -13.44 -27.04 -4.86
C LEU A 130 -14.53 -26.02 -4.56
N LYS A 131 -15.49 -25.86 -5.48
CA LYS A 131 -16.65 -24.96 -5.29
C LYS A 131 -17.51 -25.36 -4.10
N ALA A 132 -17.61 -26.65 -3.81
CA ALA A 132 -18.33 -27.17 -2.65
C ALA A 132 -17.44 -27.28 -1.39
N ASN A 133 -16.14 -27.06 -1.49
CA ASN A 133 -15.22 -27.23 -0.37
C ASN A 133 -15.27 -26.01 0.57
N GLN A 134 -15.78 -26.23 1.78
CA GLN A 134 -15.93 -25.17 2.77
C GLN A 134 -14.61 -24.50 3.18
N ASN A 135 -13.49 -25.24 3.19
CA ASN A 135 -12.16 -24.68 3.49
C ASN A 135 -11.69 -23.77 2.35
N PHE A 136 -11.94 -24.17 1.10
CA PHE A 136 -11.60 -23.35 -0.07
C PHE A 136 -12.41 -22.05 -0.09
N LEU A 137 -13.73 -22.12 0.11
CA LEU A 137 -14.61 -20.94 0.18
C LEU A 137 -14.21 -19.99 1.33
N SER A 138 -13.86 -20.54 2.49
CA SER A 138 -13.36 -19.75 3.63
C SER A 138 -12.05 -19.04 3.29
N LEU A 139 -11.10 -19.71 2.66
CA LEU A 139 -9.82 -19.12 2.25
C LEU A 139 -10.01 -18.04 1.18
N GLN A 140 -10.92 -18.25 0.22
CA GLN A 140 -11.29 -17.24 -0.78
C GLN A 140 -11.82 -15.97 -0.11
N ALA A 141 -12.78 -16.11 0.81
CA ALA A 141 -13.34 -14.98 1.56
C ALA A 141 -12.29 -14.25 2.40
N GLN A 142 -11.35 -14.99 3.03
CA GLN A 142 -10.25 -14.39 3.78
C GLN A 142 -9.28 -13.63 2.88
N LEU A 143 -8.96 -14.15 1.69
CA LEU A 143 -8.09 -13.49 0.73
C LEU A 143 -8.74 -12.22 0.17
N GLU A 144 -10.03 -12.28 -0.19
CA GLU A 144 -10.80 -11.11 -0.62
C GLU A 144 -10.85 -10.04 0.47
N GLY A 145 -11.20 -10.43 1.71
CA GLY A 145 -11.19 -9.52 2.85
C GLY A 145 -9.81 -8.90 3.11
N THR A 146 -8.74 -9.66 2.86
CA THR A 146 -7.36 -9.16 2.96
C THR A 146 -7.03 -8.17 1.83
N GLU A 147 -7.47 -8.42 0.60
CA GLU A 147 -7.26 -7.51 -0.54
C GLU A 147 -8.01 -6.17 -0.36
N ASN A 148 -9.24 -6.24 0.15
CA ASN A 148 -10.03 -5.06 0.51
C ASN A 148 -9.31 -4.26 1.60
N ARG A 149 -8.78 -4.93 2.63
CA ARG A 149 -8.03 -4.26 3.69
C ARG A 149 -6.70 -3.68 3.18
N ILE A 150 -5.98 -4.37 2.30
CA ILE A 150 -4.79 -3.83 1.64
C ILE A 150 -5.10 -2.49 0.97
N SER A 151 -6.21 -2.41 0.24
CA SER A 151 -6.62 -1.17 -0.44
C SER A 151 -6.86 -0.03 0.55
N VAL A 152 -7.53 -0.31 1.67
CA VAL A 152 -7.76 0.66 2.75
C VAL A 152 -6.44 1.10 3.40
N GLU A 153 -5.57 0.17 3.79
CA GLU A 153 -4.32 0.51 4.48
C GLU A 153 -3.35 1.27 3.56
N ARG A 154 -3.33 0.98 2.25
CA ARG A 154 -2.57 1.78 1.27
C ARG A 154 -3.09 3.22 1.21
N GLY A 155 -4.41 3.41 1.26
CA GLY A 155 -5.03 4.74 1.32
C GLY A 155 -4.66 5.49 2.61
N ASN A 156 -4.75 4.81 3.76
CA ASN A 156 -4.37 5.37 5.06
C ASN A 156 -2.88 5.77 5.10
N PHE A 157 -2.00 4.89 4.61
CA PHE A 157 -0.57 5.18 4.47
C PHE A 157 -0.33 6.42 3.61
N ASN A 158 -0.94 6.46 2.42
CA ASN A 158 -0.82 7.61 1.51
C ASN A 158 -1.28 8.92 2.17
N LYS A 159 -2.37 8.90 2.94
CA LYS A 159 -2.83 10.08 3.68
C LYS A 159 -1.80 10.56 4.69
N THR A 160 -1.21 9.65 5.48
CA THR A 160 -0.17 10.05 6.44
C THR A 160 1.13 10.48 5.79
N VAL A 161 1.50 9.87 4.65
CA VAL A 161 2.63 10.32 3.83
C VAL A 161 2.37 11.72 3.28
N GLN A 162 1.14 12.03 2.89
CA GLN A 162 0.77 13.39 2.45
C GLN A 162 0.99 14.40 3.58
N ASP A 163 0.46 14.14 4.78
CA ASP A 163 0.60 15.03 5.93
C ASP A 163 2.08 15.25 6.30
N TYR A 164 2.86 14.18 6.32
CA TYR A 164 4.31 14.21 6.55
C TYR A 164 5.04 15.00 5.46
N ASN A 165 4.79 14.70 4.18
CA ASN A 165 5.47 15.35 3.06
C ASN A 165 5.11 16.85 2.96
N VAL A 166 3.87 17.22 3.27
CA VAL A 166 3.46 18.63 3.37
C VAL A 166 4.26 19.32 4.47
N ALA A 167 4.36 18.73 5.66
CA ALA A 167 5.16 19.30 6.75
C ALA A 167 6.65 19.43 6.38
N VAL A 168 7.25 18.38 5.80
CA VAL A 168 8.65 18.38 5.34
C VAL A 168 8.91 19.46 4.28
N ARG A 169 7.93 19.77 3.41
CA ARG A 169 8.09 20.76 2.33
C ARG A 169 7.69 22.19 2.73
N SER A 170 7.04 22.38 3.88
CA SER A 170 6.55 23.68 4.31
C SER A 170 7.65 24.51 4.96
N PHE A 171 7.69 25.82 4.69
CA PHE A 171 8.56 26.75 5.41
C PHE A 171 8.02 27.01 6.84
N PRO A 172 8.87 27.08 7.88
CA PRO A 172 10.33 26.97 7.89
C PRO A 172 10.86 25.51 8.03
N THR A 173 9.96 24.53 8.12
CA THR A 173 10.27 23.12 8.39
C THR A 173 11.16 22.47 7.32
N ASN A 174 11.09 22.90 6.06
CA ASN A 174 11.93 22.39 4.96
C ASN A 174 13.44 22.56 5.19
N LEU A 175 13.87 23.66 5.82
CA LEU A 175 15.27 23.90 6.17
C LEU A 175 15.73 22.89 7.23
N ILE A 176 14.89 22.67 8.23
CA ILE A 176 15.14 21.76 9.35
C ILE A 176 15.13 20.31 8.86
N ALA A 177 14.17 19.95 8.01
CA ALA A 177 14.02 18.61 7.46
C ALA A 177 15.25 18.19 6.64
N GLY A 178 15.78 19.10 5.81
CA GLY A 178 17.01 18.85 5.05
C GLY A 178 18.24 18.67 5.93
N MET A 179 18.38 19.50 6.98
CA MET A 179 19.53 19.44 7.89
C MET A 179 19.49 18.23 8.84
N LEU A 180 18.30 17.80 9.29
CA LEU A 180 18.11 16.76 10.30
C LEU A 180 17.67 15.41 9.72
N GLY A 181 17.66 15.27 8.38
CA GLY A 181 17.46 13.98 7.73
C GLY A 181 16.02 13.46 7.73
N PHE A 182 15.04 14.33 7.45
CA PHE A 182 13.64 13.94 7.24
C PHE A 182 13.30 13.93 5.74
N PRO A 183 13.67 12.87 4.99
CA PRO A 183 13.40 12.79 3.57
C PRO A 183 11.90 12.56 3.30
N PRO A 184 11.33 13.11 2.21
CA PRO A 184 9.96 12.81 1.81
C PRO A 184 9.77 11.30 1.57
N LYS A 185 8.56 10.81 1.84
CA LYS A 185 8.20 9.41 1.66
C LYS A 185 7.41 9.22 0.36
N PRO A 186 7.60 8.11 -0.37
CA PRO A 186 6.86 7.82 -1.60
C PRO A 186 5.43 7.37 -1.29
N PHE A 187 4.55 7.52 -2.28
CA PHE A 187 3.16 7.06 -2.21
C PHE A 187 3.00 5.70 -2.87
N PHE A 188 2.02 4.91 -2.41
CA PHE A 188 1.44 3.86 -3.22
C PHE A 188 0.74 4.47 -4.44
N THR A 189 0.97 3.89 -5.61
CA THR A 189 0.37 4.34 -6.88
C THR A 189 -0.64 3.33 -7.40
N ALA A 190 -1.56 3.78 -8.26
CA ALA A 190 -2.41 2.86 -9.00
C ALA A 190 -1.56 1.92 -9.86
N GLN A 191 -2.02 0.68 -10.07
CA GLN A 191 -1.35 -0.20 -11.01
C GLN A 191 -1.41 0.41 -12.42
N PRO A 192 -0.34 0.28 -13.22
CA PRO A 192 -0.36 0.68 -14.63
C PRO A 192 -1.55 0.02 -15.35
N GLY A 193 -2.39 0.83 -16.02
CA GLY A 193 -3.57 0.33 -16.74
C GLY A 193 -4.88 0.35 -15.96
N ALA A 194 -4.88 0.71 -14.66
CA ALA A 194 -6.12 0.96 -13.90
C ALA A 194 -6.98 2.12 -14.47
N GLU A 195 -6.37 2.94 -15.32
CA GLU A 195 -7.01 4.03 -16.07
C GLU A 195 -7.96 3.52 -17.16
N LYS A 196 -7.80 2.25 -17.60
CA LYS A 196 -8.63 1.64 -18.65
C LYS A 196 -9.70 0.77 -17.98
N PRO A 197 -10.96 1.22 -17.90
CA PRO A 197 -12.03 0.38 -17.37
C PRO A 197 -12.15 -0.91 -18.22
N PRO A 198 -12.40 -2.07 -17.60
CA PRO A 198 -12.60 -3.30 -18.35
C PRO A 198 -13.80 -3.15 -19.29
N PRO A 199 -13.71 -3.59 -20.56
CA PRO A 199 -14.84 -3.54 -21.47
C PRO A 199 -15.93 -4.49 -20.97
N VAL A 200 -17.02 -3.93 -20.43
CA VAL A 200 -18.17 -4.73 -20.01
C VAL A 200 -19.05 -4.96 -21.23
N GLN A 201 -18.90 -6.13 -21.87
CA GLN A 201 -19.80 -6.58 -22.93
C GLN A 201 -20.87 -7.48 -22.31
N PHE A 202 -22.03 -6.90 -22.04
CA PHE A 202 -23.22 -7.67 -21.72
C PHE A 202 -23.85 -8.20 -23.01
N ASN A 203 -23.60 -9.46 -23.38
CA ASN A 203 -24.33 -10.08 -24.50
C ASN A 203 -25.65 -10.67 -23.98
N PHE A 204 -26.71 -9.85 -23.93
CA PHE A 204 -28.07 -10.28 -23.62
C PHE A 204 -28.90 -10.65 -24.86
N SER A 205 -28.31 -10.64 -26.06
CA SER A 205 -29.01 -10.91 -27.32
C SER A 205 -28.92 -12.39 -27.71
N SER A 206 -29.64 -13.25 -26.98
CA SER A 206 -30.22 -14.46 -27.58
C SER A 206 -31.70 -14.16 -27.84
N PRO A 207 -32.20 -14.22 -29.09
CA PRO A 207 -33.61 -13.98 -29.36
C PRO A 207 -34.48 -14.98 -28.60
N ALA A 208 -35.51 -14.50 -27.91
CA ALA A 208 -36.54 -15.35 -27.33
C ALA A 208 -37.13 -16.26 -28.43
N PRO A 209 -37.43 -17.56 -28.16
CA PRO A 209 -38.12 -18.41 -29.11
C PRO A 209 -39.45 -17.76 -29.49
N ALA A 210 -39.67 -17.55 -30.78
CA ALA A 210 -40.92 -16.98 -31.29
C ALA A 210 -42.11 -17.83 -30.80
N ALA A 211 -43.10 -17.18 -30.20
CA ALA A 211 -44.33 -17.83 -29.77
C ALA A 211 -45.06 -18.46 -31.00
N PRO A 212 -45.62 -19.67 -30.88
CA PRO A 212 -46.34 -20.30 -31.98
C PRO A 212 -47.58 -19.47 -32.34
N ALA A 213 -47.70 -19.12 -33.62
CA ALA A 213 -48.84 -18.41 -34.15
C ALA A 213 -50.11 -19.27 -33.99
N THR A 214 -51.08 -18.78 -33.23
CA THR A 214 -52.44 -19.32 -33.17
C THR A 214 -53.21 -18.85 -34.39
N THR A 215 -53.51 -19.74 -35.33
CA THR A 215 -54.51 -19.52 -36.39
C THR A 215 -55.90 -19.93 -35.90
N PRO A 216 -56.97 -19.15 -36.12
CA PRO A 216 -58.35 -19.65 -36.10
C PRO A 216 -58.67 -20.49 -37.34
#